data_AF-A0A5R9AP41-F1
#
_entry.id   AF-A0A5R9AP41-F1
#
_cell.length_a   1.000
_cell.length_b   1.000
_cell.length_c   1.000
_cell.angle_alpha   90.00
_cell.angle_beta   90.00
_cell.angle_gamma   90.00
#
_symmetry.space_group_name_H-M   'P 1'
#
loop_
_entity.id
_entity.type
_entity.pdbx_description
1 polymer ?
#
loop_
_entity_poly.entity_id
_entity_poly.type
_entity_poly.pdbx_seq_one_letter_code
_entity_poly.pdbx_strand_id
1 'polypeptide(L)'
;MGQYEKLVYEWKSNAPLHYDFHGDPEDTSSYPKGYFESYANGTADAAKGKVTIPYKGSHGWYWKNTSSKDITITLTTKGNYNIIGVIQ
;
A
#
# COMPACT_ATOMS: atom_id res chain seq x y z
N MET A 1 0.61 0.87 11.10
CA MET A 1 0.63 -0.52 11.62
C MET A 1 1.79 -0.68 12.59
N GLY A 2 1.70 -1.64 13.51
CA GLY A 2 2.84 -2.04 14.35
C GLY A 2 3.83 -2.93 13.59
N GLN A 3 5.05 -3.05 14.11
CA GLN A 3 6.03 -4.00 13.59
C GLN A 3 5.54 -5.44 13.79
N TYR A 4 5.77 -6.29 12.79
CA TYR A 4 5.39 -7.71 12.69
C TYR A 4 3.88 -8.00 12.69
N GLU A 5 3.04 -6.97 12.60
CA GLU A 5 1.63 -7.14 12.33
C GLU A 5 1.39 -7.78 10.96
N LYS A 6 0.32 -8.56 10.85
CA LYS A 6 -0.02 -9.25 9.60
C LYS A 6 -1.14 -8.50 8.88
N LEU A 7 -0.95 -8.31 7.58
CA LEU A 7 -1.96 -7.75 6.70
C LEU A 7 -2.26 -8.72 5.56
N VAL A 8 -3.53 -9.04 5.39
CA VAL A 8 -4.06 -9.68 4.20
C VAL A 8 -4.79 -8.62 3.39
N TYR A 9 -4.53 -8.56 2.09
CA TYR A 9 -5.16 -7.60 1.21
C TYR A 9 -5.59 -8.23 -0.11
N GLU A 10 -6.61 -7.63 -0.70
CA GLU A 10 -7.01 -7.81 -2.09
C GLU A 10 -7.56 -6.48 -2.59
N TRP A 11 -7.13 -6.07 -3.78
CA TRP A 11 -7.74 -4.96 -4.48
C TRP A 11 -8.06 -5.33 -5.93
N LYS A 12 -9.07 -4.66 -6.48
CA LYS A 12 -9.49 -4.75 -7.88
C LYS A 12 -9.94 -3.39 -8.41
N SER A 13 -9.81 -3.19 -9.70
CA SER A 13 -10.28 -2.00 -10.41
C SER A 13 -10.96 -2.37 -11.73
N ASN A 14 -11.67 -1.41 -12.34
CA ASN A 14 -12.31 -1.58 -13.65
C ASN A 14 -11.37 -1.35 -14.85
N ALA A 15 -10.09 -1.06 -14.60
CA ALA A 15 -9.02 -0.96 -15.60
C ALA A 15 -7.64 -1.12 -14.94
N PRO A 16 -6.59 -1.51 -15.69
CA PRO A 16 -5.24 -1.61 -15.15
C PRO A 16 -4.69 -0.28 -14.63
N LEU A 17 -3.98 -0.34 -13.51
CA LEU A 17 -3.33 0.78 -12.85
C LEU A 17 -1.86 0.42 -12.62
N HIS A 18 -0.97 1.41 -12.76
CA HIS A 18 0.34 1.26 -12.14
C HIS A 18 0.16 1.40 -10.63
N TYR A 19 0.72 0.47 -9.85
CA TYR A 19 0.53 0.43 -8.41
C TYR A 19 1.84 0.18 -7.67
N ASP A 20 1.91 0.68 -6.44
CA ASP A 20 2.95 0.35 -5.48
C ASP A 20 2.35 0.22 -4.08
N PHE A 21 2.31 -1.00 -3.55
CA PHE A 21 2.03 -1.24 -2.14
C PHE A 21 3.33 -1.08 -1.36
N HIS A 22 3.43 -0.05 -0.52
CA HIS A 22 4.66 0.31 0.17
C HIS A 22 4.43 0.70 1.63
N GLY A 23 5.51 0.84 2.38
CA GLY A 23 5.53 1.37 3.74
C GLY A 23 6.56 2.46 3.94
N ASP A 24 6.25 3.40 4.85
CA ASP A 24 7.18 4.41 5.35
C ASP A 24 7.35 4.22 6.86
N PRO A 25 8.59 4.12 7.37
CA PRO A 25 8.83 3.95 8.79
C PRO A 25 8.48 5.22 9.58
N GLU A 26 7.84 5.04 10.73
CA GLU A 26 7.58 6.14 11.68
C GLU A 26 8.89 6.63 12.33
N ASP A 27 9.80 5.70 12.62
CA ASP A 27 11.15 6.03 13.06
C ASP A 27 11.99 6.47 11.86
N THR A 28 12.17 7.77 11.69
CA THR A 28 12.99 8.32 10.61
C THR A 28 14.47 8.42 10.95
N SER A 29 14.87 8.16 12.19
CA SER A 29 16.27 8.25 12.63
C SER A 29 17.09 7.01 12.29
N SER A 30 16.42 5.85 12.23
CA SER A 30 17.02 4.57 11.88
C SER A 30 17.08 4.30 10.37
N TYR A 31 16.54 5.19 9.53
CA TYR A 31 16.45 5.00 8.08
C TYR A 31 16.98 6.21 7.30
N PRO A 32 17.46 6.03 6.06
CA PRO A 32 17.82 7.14 5.20
C PRO A 32 16.65 8.12 5.02
N LYS A 33 16.96 9.40 4.84
CA LYS A 33 15.94 10.41 4.55
C LYS A 33 15.16 10.03 3.27
N GLY A 34 13.83 9.96 3.38
CA GLY A 34 12.95 9.59 2.26
C GLY A 34 12.89 8.09 1.97
N TYR A 35 13.35 7.26 2.91
CA TYR A 35 13.23 5.81 2.81
C TYR A 35 11.75 5.37 2.83
N PHE A 36 11.43 4.47 1.91
CA PHE A 36 10.21 3.67 1.89
C PHE A 36 10.57 2.27 1.38
N GLU A 37 9.70 1.29 1.61
CA GLU A 37 9.88 -0.08 1.10
C GLU A 37 8.68 -0.52 0.27
N SER A 38 8.91 -0.94 -0.98
CA SER A 38 7.87 -1.54 -1.83
C SER A 38 7.71 -3.03 -1.52
N TYR A 39 6.48 -3.43 -1.21
CA TYR A 39 6.07 -4.82 -0.99
C TYR A 39 5.53 -5.50 -2.24
N ALA A 40 4.86 -4.73 -3.11
CA ALA A 40 4.37 -5.20 -4.40
C ALA A 40 4.18 -4.02 -5.35
N ASN A 41 4.78 -4.09 -6.54
CA ASN A 41 4.71 -3.04 -7.55
C ASN A 41 4.49 -3.67 -8.93
N GLY A 42 3.68 -3.04 -9.77
CA GLY A 42 3.51 -3.44 -11.16
C GLY A 42 2.44 -2.64 -11.88
N THR A 43 1.91 -3.23 -12.95
CA THR A 43 0.70 -2.77 -13.62
C THR A 43 -0.31 -3.91 -13.67
N ALA A 44 -1.46 -3.73 -13.03
CA ALA A 44 -2.52 -4.73 -12.96
C ALA A 44 -3.87 -4.07 -12.72
N ASP A 45 -4.96 -4.78 -12.93
CA ASP A 45 -6.32 -4.41 -12.52
C ASP A 45 -6.76 -5.11 -11.24
N ALA A 46 -5.94 -6.01 -10.69
CA ALA A 46 -6.13 -6.60 -9.38
C ALA A 46 -4.79 -7.10 -8.79
N ALA A 47 -4.68 -7.12 -7.46
CA ALA A 47 -3.65 -7.87 -6.76
C ALA A 47 -4.13 -8.29 -5.37
N LYS A 48 -3.59 -9.39 -4.86
CA LYS A 48 -3.85 -9.89 -3.51
C LYS A 48 -2.60 -10.47 -2.89
N GLY A 49 -2.51 -10.41 -1.56
CA GLY A 49 -1.34 -10.89 -0.86
C GLY A 49 -1.51 -10.95 0.65
N LYS A 50 -0.46 -11.47 1.28
CA LYS A 50 -0.28 -11.45 2.73
C LYS A 50 1.11 -10.92 3.01
N VAL A 51 1.23 -9.93 3.88
CA VAL A 51 2.51 -9.34 4.28
C VAL A 51 2.64 -9.36 5.80
N THR A 52 3.85 -9.60 6.28
CA THR A 52 4.23 -9.32 7.67
C THR A 52 4.96 -7.99 7.66
N ILE A 53 4.42 -7.01 8.37
CA ILE A 53 4.92 -5.64 8.35
C ILE A 53 6.31 -5.57 9.00
N PRO A 54 7.36 -5.07 8.32
CA PRO A 54 8.73 -5.12 8.83
C PRO A 54 9.03 -4.08 9.91
N TYR A 55 8.24 -3.00 9.99
CA TYR A 55 8.42 -1.90 10.94
C TYR A 55 7.12 -1.14 11.23
N LYS A 56 7.10 -0.42 12.35
CA LYS A 56 6.00 0.49 12.67
C LYS A 56 6.01 1.69 11.71
N GLY A 57 4.86 2.03 11.15
CA GLY A 57 4.77 3.09 10.13
C GLY A 57 3.43 3.16 9.41
N SER A 58 3.37 4.03 8.40
CA SER A 58 2.31 4.05 7.39
C SER A 58 2.57 2.96 6.36
N HIS A 59 1.51 2.29 5.93
CA HIS A 59 1.56 1.23 4.93
C HIS A 59 0.34 1.38 4.04
N GLY A 60 0.53 1.46 2.73
CA GLY A 60 -0.54 1.86 1.83
C GLY A 60 -0.20 1.67 0.37
N TRP A 61 -1.17 2.02 -0.48
CA TRP A 61 -1.08 1.83 -1.92
C TRP A 61 -1.03 3.17 -2.61
N TYR A 62 -0.08 3.29 -3.52
CA TYR A 62 -0.15 4.23 -4.63
C TYR A 62 -0.84 3.55 -5.81
N TRP A 63 -1.77 4.26 -6.46
CA TRP A 63 -2.36 3.85 -7.73
C TRP A 63 -2.34 5.02 -8.71
N LYS A 64 -1.81 4.78 -9.91
CA LYS A 64 -1.76 5.76 -11.00
C LYS A 64 -2.67 5.34 -12.15
N ASN A 65 -3.70 6.15 -12.36
CA ASN A 65 -4.50 6.13 -13.58
C ASN A 65 -3.78 6.95 -14.66
N THR A 66 -3.37 6.29 -15.75
CA THR A 66 -2.77 6.96 -16.92
C THR A 66 -3.79 7.25 -18.02
N SER A 67 -5.04 6.83 -17.84
CA SER A 67 -6.15 7.10 -18.75
C SER A 67 -6.87 8.40 -18.40
N SER A 68 -7.71 8.88 -19.32
CA SER A 68 -8.61 10.02 -19.11
C SER A 68 -9.98 9.63 -18.56
N LYS A 69 -10.19 8.35 -18.23
CA LYS A 69 -11.47 7.84 -17.72
C LYS A 69 -11.40 7.63 -16.22
N ASP A 70 -12.53 7.84 -15.55
CA ASP A 70 -12.64 7.54 -14.12
C ASP A 70 -12.45 6.04 -13.86
N ILE A 71 -11.66 5.73 -12.83
CA ILE A 71 -11.39 4.37 -12.37
C ILE A 71 -11.90 4.21 -10.95
N THR A 72 -12.65 3.13 -10.72
CA THR A 72 -13.10 2.74 -9.38
C THR A 72 -12.21 1.61 -8.87
N ILE A 73 -11.72 1.75 -7.63
CA ILE A 73 -10.91 0.74 -6.95
C ILE A 73 -11.69 0.24 -5.75
N THR A 74 -11.74 -1.08 -5.57
CA THR A 74 -12.21 -1.71 -4.32
C THR A 74 -11.01 -2.35 -3.63
N LEU A 75 -10.67 -1.89 -2.44
CA LEU A 75 -9.64 -2.47 -1.57
C LEU A 75 -10.32 -3.15 -0.38
N THR A 76 -9.99 -4.42 -0.14
CA THR A 76 -10.37 -5.16 1.06
C THR A 76 -9.12 -5.54 1.84
N THR A 77 -9.10 -5.25 3.13
CA THR A 77 -7.97 -5.51 4.02
C THR A 77 -8.43 -6.21 5.29
N LYS A 78 -7.53 -7.01 5.86
CA LYS A 78 -7.71 -7.67 7.16
C LYS A 78 -6.39 -7.67 7.91
N GLY A 79 -6.39 -7.12 9.12
CA GLY A 79 -5.21 -7.01 9.98
C GLY A 79 -5.47 -6.06 11.14
N ASN A 80 -4.43 -5.79 11.94
CA ASN A 80 -4.47 -4.82 13.03
C ASN A 80 -3.90 -3.48 12.57
N TYR A 81 -4.75 -2.47 12.38
CA TYR A 81 -4.34 -1.15 11.90
C TYR A 81 -5.38 -0.08 12.20
N ASN A 82 -4.91 1.17 12.15
CA ASN A 82 -5.75 2.35 12.09
C ASN A 82 -5.77 2.88 10.65
N ILE A 83 -6.92 3.38 10.21
CA ILE A 83 -7.04 4.07 8.92
C ILE A 83 -6.63 5.52 9.13
N ILE A 84 -5.60 5.97 8.41
CA ILE A 84 -5.10 7.36 8.45
C ILE A 84 -5.52 8.18 7.23
N GLY A 85 -6.21 7.57 6.26
CA GLY A 85 -6.75 8.25 5.08
C GLY A 85 -5.73 8.44 3.96
N VAL A 86 -5.98 9.43 3.10
CA VAL A 86 -5.10 9.80 1.98
C VAL A 86 -3.95 10.64 2.51
N ILE A 87 -2.73 10.24 2.15
CA ILE A 87 -1.50 10.98 2.44
C ILE A 87 -1.07 11.63 1.13
N GLN A 88 -0.88 12.95 1.13
CA GLN A 88 -0.41 13.72 -0.03
C GLN A 88 1.10 13.87 -0.03
#